data_AF-A0A8C7E1D5-F1
#
_entry.id   AF-A0A8C7E1D5-F1
#
_cell.length_a   1.000
_cell.length_b   1.000
_cell.length_c   1.000
_cell.angle_alpha   90.00
_cell.angle_beta   90.00
_cell.angle_gamma   90.00
#
_symmetry.space_group_name_H-M   'P 1'
#
loop_
_entity.id
_entity.type
_entity.pdbx_description
1 polymer ?
#
loop_
_entity_poly.entity_id
_entity_poly.type
_entity_poly.pdbx_seq_one_letter_code
_entity_poly.pdbx_strand_id
1 'polypeptide(L)'
;SVPLVALNYSVRRRLALFLNPRAPVAADWATLAEELGYEYLEIKHFEAQGDPTRHLLDDWQARSPGGATVGRLLDLLRLLGRQDILTDLGPSIDENCKRYLQKKQEEESERPVQVPAVDSSFPRTSEMQGITTQDDPLGVGRWWWSSQMTIWTVRSVTSRPSLLSVFPQGHASSA
;
A
#
# COMPACT_ATOMS: atom_id res chain seq x y z
N SER A 1 -11.63 -12.82 -10.56
CA SER A 1 -10.59 -12.34 -11.50
C SER A 1 -9.38 -11.86 -10.70
N VAL A 2 -8.16 -12.03 -11.21
CA VAL A 2 -6.93 -11.61 -10.50
C VAL A 2 -6.64 -10.13 -10.78
N PRO A 3 -6.46 -9.28 -9.76
CA PRO A 3 -6.15 -7.86 -9.94
C PRO A 3 -4.71 -7.65 -10.41
N LEU A 4 -4.42 -6.53 -11.08
CA LEU A 4 -3.07 -6.19 -11.55
C LEU A 4 -2.02 -6.12 -10.44
N VAL A 5 -2.42 -5.83 -9.20
CA VAL A 5 -1.50 -5.84 -8.05
C VAL A 5 -0.81 -7.19 -7.84
N ALA A 6 -1.36 -8.27 -8.40
CA ALA A 6 -0.73 -9.59 -8.41
C ALA A 6 0.57 -9.63 -9.24
N LEU A 7 0.73 -8.75 -10.24
CA LEU A 7 1.92 -8.68 -11.08
C LEU A 7 3.08 -8.02 -10.33
N ASN A 8 4.18 -8.76 -10.16
CA ASN A 8 5.37 -8.28 -9.50
C ASN A 8 6.13 -7.21 -10.30
N TYR A 9 7.10 -6.60 -9.64
CA TYR A 9 7.94 -5.55 -10.23
C TYR A 9 8.68 -6.02 -11.49
N SER A 10 9.21 -7.25 -11.49
CA SER A 10 9.98 -7.79 -12.61
C SER A 10 9.15 -7.91 -13.89
N VAL A 11 7.92 -8.42 -13.78
CA VAL A 11 6.98 -8.53 -14.91
C VAL A 11 6.58 -7.16 -15.41
N ARG A 12 6.25 -6.23 -14.51
CA ARG A 12 5.92 -4.83 -14.88
C ARG A 12 7.08 -4.15 -15.61
N ARG A 13 8.31 -4.33 -15.13
CA ARG A 13 9.51 -3.79 -15.79
C ARG A 13 9.73 -4.42 -17.16
N ARG A 14 9.53 -5.73 -17.31
CA ARG A 14 9.65 -6.39 -18.62
C ARG A 14 8.56 -5.91 -19.58
N LEU A 15 7.31 -5.77 -19.14
CA LEU A 15 6.23 -5.19 -19.94
C LEU A 15 6.61 -3.80 -20.47
N ALA A 16 7.17 -2.95 -19.62
CA ALA A 16 7.66 -1.63 -20.01
C ALA A 16 8.75 -1.71 -21.11
N LEU A 17 9.66 -2.68 -21.06
CA LEU A 17 10.67 -2.88 -22.11
C LEU A 17 10.07 -3.21 -23.48
N PHE A 18 8.95 -3.93 -23.52
CA PHE A 18 8.26 -4.26 -24.76
C PHE A 18 7.37 -3.12 -25.28
N LEU A 19 6.74 -2.36 -24.39
CA LEU A 19 5.71 -1.39 -24.77
C LEU A 19 6.21 0.06 -24.87
N ASN A 20 7.26 0.44 -24.13
CA ASN A 20 7.80 1.80 -24.15
C ASN A 20 8.45 2.21 -25.49
N PRO A 21 9.17 1.34 -26.22
CA PRO A 21 9.73 1.71 -27.51
C PRO A 21 8.62 2.05 -28.51
N ARG A 22 8.68 3.26 -29.10
CA ARG A 22 7.79 3.66 -30.19
C ARG A 22 8.10 2.83 -31.43
N ALA A 23 7.25 1.86 -31.73
CA ALA A 23 7.35 1.05 -32.93
C ALA A 23 6.37 1.58 -34.00
N PRO A 24 6.79 1.79 -35.25
CA PRO A 24 5.90 2.31 -36.29
C PRO A 24 4.83 1.30 -36.75
N VAL A 25 5.02 0.01 -36.46
CA VAL A 25 4.16 -1.09 -36.95
C VAL A 25 3.50 -1.87 -35.81
N ALA A 26 4.08 -1.85 -34.61
CA ALA A 26 3.56 -2.58 -33.46
C ALA A 26 2.87 -1.61 -32.50
N ALA A 27 1.74 -2.04 -31.93
CA ALA A 27 1.06 -1.29 -30.89
C ALA A 27 1.97 -1.05 -29.69
N ASP A 28 2.07 0.21 -29.29
CA ASP A 28 2.88 0.65 -28.16
C ASP A 28 2.00 0.89 -26.92
N TRP A 29 2.63 1.37 -25.85
CA TRP A 29 1.92 1.69 -24.60
C TRP A 29 0.82 2.74 -24.77
N ALA A 30 0.92 3.63 -25.78
CA ALA A 30 -0.06 4.67 -26.01
C ALA A 30 -1.33 4.11 -26.64
N THR A 31 -1.21 3.20 -27.62
CA THR A 31 -2.37 2.49 -28.15
C THR A 31 -3.08 1.68 -27.06
N LEU A 32 -2.31 1.06 -26.15
CA LEU A 32 -2.88 0.39 -24.99
C LEU A 32 -3.65 1.35 -24.07
N ALA A 33 -3.13 2.57 -23.86
CA ALA A 33 -3.82 3.59 -23.06
C ALA A 33 -5.13 4.04 -23.72
N GLU A 34 -5.15 4.22 -25.04
CA GLU A 34 -6.36 4.56 -25.79
C GLU A 34 -7.45 3.49 -25.64
N GLU A 35 -7.09 2.20 -25.80
CA GLU A 35 -8.01 1.07 -25.59
C GLU A 35 -8.52 0.96 -24.14
N LEU A 36 -7.74 1.48 -23.18
CA LEU A 36 -8.15 1.58 -21.78
C LEU A 36 -9.07 2.79 -21.51
N GLY A 37 -9.29 3.66 -22.49
CA GLY A 37 -10.12 4.86 -22.39
C GLY A 37 -9.41 6.03 -21.72
N TYR A 38 -8.10 6.16 -21.93
CA TYR A 38 -7.35 7.36 -21.58
C TYR A 38 -7.43 8.41 -22.68
N GLU A 39 -7.61 9.65 -22.26
CA GLU A 39 -7.69 10.80 -23.16
C GLU A 39 -6.29 11.29 -23.55
N TYR A 40 -6.22 12.03 -24.65
CA TYR A 40 -4.96 12.52 -25.22
C TYR A 40 -4.04 13.24 -24.21
N LEU A 41 -4.60 14.10 -23.36
CA LEU A 41 -3.81 14.85 -22.37
C LEU A 41 -3.24 13.95 -21.25
N GLU A 42 -3.95 12.89 -20.89
CA GLU A 42 -3.49 11.90 -19.91
C GLU A 42 -2.34 11.08 -20.50
N ILE A 43 -2.49 10.64 -21.75
CA ILE A 43 -1.43 9.95 -22.50
C ILE A 43 -0.20 10.87 -22.62
N LYS A 44 -0.38 12.15 -22.98
CA LYS A 44 0.73 13.12 -23.04
C LYS A 44 1.40 13.32 -21.68
N HIS A 45 0.64 13.29 -20.59
CA HIS A 45 1.21 13.37 -19.25
C HIS A 45 2.13 12.18 -18.93
N PHE A 46 1.72 10.96 -19.27
CA PHE A 46 2.56 9.77 -19.09
C PHE A 46 3.79 9.79 -20.00
N GLU A 47 3.67 10.30 -21.23
CA GLU A 47 4.80 10.41 -22.17
C GLU A 47 5.93 11.30 -21.64
N ALA A 48 5.61 12.31 -20.83
CA ALA A 48 6.60 13.17 -20.20
C ALA A 48 7.38 12.48 -19.06
N GLN A 49 6.95 11.29 -18.64
CA GLN A 49 7.57 10.52 -17.55
C GLN A 49 8.58 9.50 -18.09
N GLY A 50 9.52 9.08 -17.24
CA GLY A 50 10.60 8.17 -17.66
C GLY A 50 10.16 6.74 -18.00
N ASP A 51 9.03 6.29 -17.46
CA ASP A 51 8.47 4.95 -17.73
C ASP A 51 6.95 5.04 -17.89
N PRO A 52 6.45 5.38 -19.10
CA PRO A 52 5.02 5.64 -19.30
C PRO A 52 4.17 4.40 -19.07
N THR A 53 4.64 3.20 -19.46
CA THR A 53 3.90 1.95 -19.22
C THR A 53 3.69 1.69 -17.74
N ARG A 54 4.72 1.91 -16.91
CA ARG A 54 4.59 1.74 -15.46
C ARG A 54 3.53 2.67 -14.88
N HIS A 55 3.61 3.96 -15.22
CA HIS A 55 2.66 4.94 -14.70
C HIS A 55 1.23 4.71 -15.19
N LEU A 56 1.06 4.30 -16.46
CA LEU A 56 -0.24 3.88 -16.99
C LEU A 56 -0.83 2.72 -16.19
N LEU A 57 -0.05 1.66 -15.90
CA LEU A 57 -0.55 0.50 -15.16
C LEU A 57 -0.86 0.82 -13.69
N ASP A 58 -0.09 1.72 -13.07
CA ASP A 58 -0.33 2.16 -11.70
C ASP A 58 -1.58 3.04 -11.61
N ASP A 59 -1.75 3.97 -12.56
CA ASP A 59 -2.94 4.83 -12.65
C ASP A 59 -4.20 4.01 -12.98
N TRP A 60 -4.11 3.05 -13.91
CA TRP A 60 -5.26 2.22 -14.28
C TRP A 60 -5.81 1.42 -13.10
N GLN A 61 -4.93 0.94 -12.21
CA GLN A 61 -5.34 0.31 -10.96
C GLN A 61 -6.05 1.26 -10.01
N ALA A 62 -5.59 2.51 -9.90
CA ALA A 62 -6.19 3.51 -9.04
C ALA A 62 -7.57 3.97 -9.57
N ARG A 63 -7.69 4.16 -10.89
CA ARG A 63 -8.91 4.64 -11.56
C ARG A 63 -10.04 3.61 -11.53
N SER A 64 -9.71 2.31 -11.69
CA SER A 64 -10.69 1.23 -11.84
C SER A 64 -10.55 0.15 -10.76
N PRO A 65 -10.99 0.42 -9.52
CA PRO A 65 -10.97 -0.58 -8.46
C PRO A 65 -11.84 -1.78 -8.84
N GLY A 66 -11.23 -2.95 -9.02
CA GLY A 66 -11.89 -4.19 -9.45
C GLY A 66 -12.04 -4.36 -10.97
N GLY A 67 -11.88 -3.29 -11.76
CA GLY A 67 -11.88 -3.36 -13.24
C GLY A 67 -10.50 -3.59 -13.86
N ALA A 68 -9.44 -3.27 -13.12
CA ALA A 68 -8.05 -3.40 -13.56
C ALA A 68 -7.51 -4.82 -13.25
N THR A 69 -7.85 -5.76 -14.12
CA THR A 69 -7.54 -7.19 -13.95
C THR A 69 -6.44 -7.64 -14.90
N VAL A 70 -5.69 -8.68 -14.50
CA VAL A 70 -4.65 -9.30 -15.34
C VAL A 70 -5.27 -9.88 -16.61
N GLY A 71 -6.45 -10.50 -16.50
CA GLY A 71 -7.17 -11.04 -17.66
C GLY A 71 -7.46 -9.97 -18.71
N ARG A 72 -8.04 -8.83 -18.28
CA ARG A 72 -8.32 -7.71 -19.19
C ARG A 72 -7.06 -7.16 -19.86
N LEU A 73 -5.94 -7.08 -19.14
CA LEU A 73 -4.66 -6.68 -19.73
C LEU A 73 -4.24 -7.67 -20.83
N LEU A 74 -4.29 -8.98 -20.57
CA LEU A 74 -3.91 -10.01 -21.54
C LEU A 74 -4.82 -10.01 -22.78
N ASP A 75 -6.11 -9.76 -22.58
CA ASP A 75 -7.08 -9.67 -23.68
C ASP A 75 -6.82 -8.45 -24.57
N LEU A 76 -6.51 -7.29 -23.96
CA LEU A 76 -6.09 -6.10 -24.71
C LEU A 76 -4.77 -6.33 -25.46
N LEU A 77 -3.77 -6.94 -24.83
CA LEU A 77 -2.51 -7.26 -25.51
C LEU A 77 -2.71 -8.22 -26.70
N ARG A 78 -3.68 -9.14 -26.59
CA ARG A 78 -4.06 -10.04 -27.68
C ARG A 78 -4.76 -9.29 -28.81
N LEU A 79 -5.67 -8.37 -28.48
CA LEU A 79 -6.36 -7.51 -29.44
C LEU A 79 -5.38 -6.63 -30.21
N LEU A 80 -4.38 -6.09 -29.52
CA LEU A 80 -3.30 -5.27 -30.10
C LEU A 80 -2.24 -6.09 -30.87
N GLY A 81 -2.40 -7.42 -30.94
CA GLY A 81 -1.50 -8.28 -31.70
C GLY A 81 -0.10 -8.48 -31.08
N ARG A 82 0.11 -8.11 -29.80
CA ARG A 82 1.40 -8.24 -29.10
C ARG A 82 1.62 -9.65 -28.55
N GLN A 83 1.61 -10.63 -29.46
CA GLN A 83 1.78 -12.06 -29.14
C GLN A 83 3.18 -12.39 -28.59
N ASP A 84 4.18 -11.57 -28.93
CA ASP A 84 5.53 -11.64 -28.39
C ASP A 84 5.55 -11.49 -26.87
N ILE A 85 4.80 -10.52 -26.34
CA ILE A 85 4.67 -10.29 -24.90
C ILE A 85 3.97 -11.47 -24.22
N LEU A 86 2.89 -11.96 -24.82
CA LEU A 86 2.12 -13.08 -24.28
C LEU A 86 2.96 -14.37 -24.21
N THR A 87 3.82 -14.58 -25.20
CA THR A 87 4.70 -15.75 -25.27
C THR A 87 5.84 -15.66 -24.27
N ASP A 88 6.54 -14.52 -24.18
CA ASP A 88 7.71 -14.34 -23.32
C ASP A 88 7.35 -14.14 -21.84
N LEU A 89 6.27 -13.40 -21.56
CA LEU A 89 5.86 -13.07 -20.18
C LEU A 89 4.75 -13.96 -19.63
N GLY A 90 4.05 -14.71 -20.48
CA GLY A 90 2.93 -15.59 -20.08
C GLY A 90 3.25 -16.50 -18.89
N PRO A 91 4.34 -17.29 -18.91
CA PRO A 91 4.69 -18.17 -17.80
C PRO A 91 4.95 -17.40 -16.49
N SER A 92 5.59 -16.24 -16.58
CA SER A 92 5.88 -15.39 -15.41
C SER A 92 4.60 -14.79 -14.82
N ILE A 93 3.67 -14.36 -15.68
CA ILE A 93 2.38 -13.80 -15.28
C ILE A 93 1.52 -14.86 -14.59
N ASP A 94 1.46 -16.08 -15.15
CA ASP A 94 0.70 -17.18 -14.57
C ASP A 94 1.23 -17.58 -13.19
N GLU A 95 2.54 -17.70 -13.03
CA GLU A 95 3.18 -17.95 -11.73
C GLU A 95 2.85 -16.85 -10.70
N ASN A 96 2.82 -15.58 -11.12
CA ASN A 96 2.45 -14.47 -10.25
C ASN A 96 0.98 -14.57 -9.80
N CYS A 97 0.08 -14.92 -10.71
CA CYS A 97 -1.33 -15.12 -10.41
C CYS A 97 -1.54 -16.27 -9.41
N LYS A 98 -0.87 -17.42 -9.63
CA LYS A 98 -0.91 -18.57 -8.73
C LYS A 98 -0.45 -18.20 -7.32
N ARG A 99 0.71 -17.54 -7.22
CA ARG A 99 1.25 -17.07 -5.94
C ARG A 99 0.31 -16.12 -5.22
N TYR A 100 -0.32 -15.20 -5.95
CA TYR A 100 -1.29 -14.27 -5.37
C TYR A 100 -2.52 -15.00 -4.79
N LEU A 101 -3.07 -15.96 -5.54
CA LEU A 101 -4.22 -16.74 -5.10
C LEU A 101 -3.92 -17.64 -3.91
N GLN A 102 -2.74 -18.27 -3.88
CA GLN A 102 -2.30 -19.08 -2.74
C GLN A 102 -2.21 -18.24 -1.46
N LYS A 103 -1.54 -17.08 -1.53
CA LYS A 103 -1.45 -16.16 -0.38
C LYS A 103 -2.81 -15.69 0.10
N LYS A 104 -3.71 -15.35 -0.83
CA LYS A 104 -5.09 -14.99 -0.51
C LYS A 104 -5.83 -16.10 0.24
N GLN A 105 -5.67 -17.34 -0.19
CA GLN A 105 -6.31 -18.49 0.44
C GLN A 105 -5.74 -18.76 1.85
N GLU A 106 -4.42 -18.66 2.00
CA GLU A 106 -3.73 -18.80 3.30
C GLU A 106 -4.21 -17.72 4.29
N GLU A 107 -4.21 -16.45 3.87
CA GLU A 107 -4.73 -15.33 4.66
C GLU A 107 -6.18 -15.54 5.09
N GLU A 108 -7.03 -16.10 4.22
CA GLU A 108 -8.43 -16.41 4.54
C GLU A 108 -8.56 -17.57 5.53
N SER A 109 -7.67 -18.56 5.47
CA SER A 109 -7.64 -19.68 6.42
C SER A 109 -7.12 -19.29 7.80
N GLU A 110 -6.24 -18.29 7.88
CA GLU A 110 -5.66 -17.78 9.13
C GLU A 110 -6.54 -16.71 9.80
N ARG A 111 -7.59 -16.20 9.13
CA ARG A 111 -8.50 -15.24 9.74
C ARG A 111 -9.19 -15.86 10.96
N PRO A 112 -9.13 -15.23 12.14
CA PRO A 112 -9.80 -15.75 13.33
C PRO A 112 -11.30 -15.82 13.07
N VAL A 113 -11.85 -17.03 13.08
CA VAL A 113 -13.29 -17.27 12.98
C VAL A 113 -13.94 -16.69 14.24
N GLN A 114 -14.51 -15.49 14.14
CA GLN A 114 -15.28 -14.91 15.23
C GLN A 114 -16.50 -15.80 15.47
N VAL A 115 -16.58 -16.41 16.64
CA VAL A 115 -17.76 -17.18 17.04
C VAL A 115 -18.98 -16.26 17.05
N PRO A 116 -20.18 -16.77 16.70
CA PRO A 116 -21.43 -16.04 16.87
C PRO A 116 -21.49 -15.46 18.28
N ALA A 117 -21.95 -14.20 18.38
CA ALA A 117 -21.92 -13.39 19.59
C ALA A 117 -21.99 -14.24 20.86
N VAL A 118 -20.94 -14.16 21.68
CA VAL A 118 -20.97 -14.70 23.03
C VAL A 118 -22.14 -13.97 23.70
N ASP A 119 -23.25 -14.66 23.94
CA ASP A 119 -24.30 -14.16 24.81
C ASP A 119 -23.61 -13.78 26.10
N SER A 120 -23.53 -12.47 26.35
CA SER A 120 -22.96 -11.95 27.58
C SER A 120 -23.80 -12.55 28.69
N SER A 121 -23.28 -13.57 29.38
CA SER A 121 -23.90 -14.15 30.55
C SER A 121 -24.42 -13.00 31.40
N PHE A 122 -25.75 -12.88 31.52
CA PHE A 122 -26.34 -11.96 32.49
C PHE A 122 -25.66 -12.25 33.84
N PRO A 123 -25.02 -11.25 34.48
CA PRO A 123 -24.27 -11.50 35.70
C PRO A 123 -25.24 -12.05 36.76
N ARG A 124 -25.08 -13.33 37.11
CA ARG A 124 -25.81 -13.99 38.20
C ARG A 124 -25.01 -13.97 39.48
N THR A 125 -24.42 -12.83 39.79
CA THR A 125 -23.84 -12.57 41.11
C THR A 125 -24.61 -11.44 41.76
N SER A 126 -24.97 -11.61 43.03
CA SER A 126 -25.65 -10.60 43.85
C SER A 126 -24.71 -9.45 44.27
N GLU A 127 -23.64 -9.22 43.51
CA GLU A 127 -22.67 -8.15 43.75
C GLU A 127 -22.97 -7.03 42.77
N MET A 128 -24.05 -6.30 43.08
CA MET A 128 -24.38 -5.02 42.46
C MET A 128 -23.44 -3.94 42.98
N GLN A 129 -22.13 -4.17 42.84
CA GLN A 129 -21.05 -3.27 43.21
C GLN A 129 -20.05 -3.31 42.06
N GLY A 130 -20.47 -2.76 40.92
CA GLY A 130 -19.52 -2.29 39.94
C GLY A 130 -18.64 -1.23 40.62
N ILE A 131 -17.33 -1.34 40.42
CA ILE A 131 -16.37 -0.28 40.76
C ILE A 131 -16.93 1.06 40.27
N THR A 132 -17.33 1.90 41.22
CA THR A 132 -17.85 3.24 40.94
C THR A 132 -16.71 4.21 41.14
N THR A 133 -16.76 5.36 40.47
CA THR A 133 -15.74 6.43 40.49
C THR A 133 -15.49 7.03 41.89
N GLN A 134 -16.09 6.48 42.94
CA GLN A 134 -16.01 6.89 44.34
C GLN A 134 -15.15 5.95 45.20
N ASP A 135 -14.62 4.84 44.64
CA ASP A 135 -13.61 4.04 45.33
C ASP A 135 -12.34 4.88 45.50
N ASP A 136 -12.00 5.21 46.74
CA ASP A 136 -10.83 6.01 47.10
C ASP A 136 -9.55 5.28 46.69
N PRO A 137 -8.82 5.74 45.64
CA PRO A 137 -7.66 5.03 45.12
C PRO A 137 -6.44 5.13 46.05
N LEU A 138 -6.55 5.82 47.19
CA LEU A 138 -5.42 6.13 48.06
C LEU A 138 -5.41 5.39 49.40
N GLY A 139 -6.22 4.36 49.60
CA GLY A 139 -6.28 3.54 50.83
C GLY A 139 -4.95 3.48 51.60
N VAL A 140 -4.76 4.43 52.52
CA VAL A 140 -3.48 4.65 53.18
C VAL A 140 -3.30 3.54 54.21
N GLY A 141 -2.52 2.53 53.83
CA GLY A 141 -2.37 1.31 54.62
C GLY A 141 -1.14 0.47 54.29
N ARG A 142 0.05 1.05 54.48
CA ARG A 142 1.38 0.42 54.65
C ARG A 142 2.11 -0.17 53.42
N TRP A 143 3.22 0.52 53.11
CA TRP A 143 4.58 0.06 52.79
C TRP A 143 4.72 -1.26 52.02
N TRP A 144 5.34 -1.23 50.82
CA TRP A 144 6.66 -1.81 50.54
C TRP A 144 7.20 -1.20 49.24
N TRP A 145 8.51 -1.03 49.22
CA TRP A 145 9.30 -0.21 48.31
C TRP A 145 9.46 -0.80 46.90
N SER A 146 9.75 0.12 45.96
CA SER A 146 10.62 -0.05 44.78
C SER A 146 10.15 -0.93 43.62
N SER A 147 9.76 -0.29 42.51
CA SER A 147 10.64 -0.18 41.33
C SER A 147 9.88 0.29 40.09
N GLN A 148 10.40 1.34 39.48
CA GLN A 148 10.54 1.60 38.05
C GLN A 148 9.35 1.28 37.12
N MET A 149 8.73 2.33 36.56
CA MET A 149 8.90 2.73 35.15
C MET A 149 7.87 3.81 34.82
N THR A 150 8.36 5.04 34.75
CA THR A 150 7.61 6.20 34.27
C THR A 150 7.41 6.11 32.76
N ILE A 151 6.17 5.80 32.37
CA ILE A 151 5.34 6.45 31.33
C ILE A 151 6.04 6.95 30.06
N TRP A 152 5.76 6.26 28.94
CA TRP A 152 5.70 6.90 27.62
C TRP A 152 4.24 7.06 27.23
N THR A 153 3.69 8.27 27.27
CA THR A 153 2.61 8.63 26.35
C THR A 153 2.66 10.12 26.03
N VAL A 154 2.89 10.34 24.74
CA VAL A 154 2.62 11.47 23.86
C VAL A 154 1.63 12.53 24.40
N ARG A 155 1.97 13.82 24.25
CA ARG A 155 1.13 14.75 23.46
C ARG A 155 1.84 16.07 23.18
N SER A 156 1.99 16.31 21.88
CA SER A 156 2.09 17.57 21.15
C SER A 156 1.52 18.82 21.83
N VAL A 157 2.23 19.95 21.74
CA VAL A 157 1.68 21.20 21.21
C VAL A 157 2.76 22.21 20.83
N THR A 158 2.46 22.85 19.71
CA THR A 158 3.07 23.96 18.99
C THR A 158 3.45 25.17 19.84
N SER A 159 4.65 25.74 19.62
CA SER A 159 4.84 27.14 19.20
C SER A 159 6.31 27.56 19.23
N ARG A 160 6.78 28.12 18.12
CA ARG A 160 7.96 29.02 18.07
C ARG A 160 7.61 30.33 18.80
N PRO A 161 8.59 31.02 19.41
CA PRO A 161 9.14 32.17 18.71
C PRO A 161 10.66 32.31 18.84
N SER A 162 11.14 33.21 18.00
CA SER A 162 12.50 33.47 17.56
C SER A 162 13.39 34.19 18.57
N LEU A 163 14.67 34.32 18.17
CA LEU A 163 15.69 35.32 18.54
C LEU A 163 16.55 35.00 19.75
N LEU A 164 17.79 34.55 19.48
CA LEU A 164 18.92 35.48 19.51
C LEU A 164 20.15 34.85 18.85
N SER A 165 20.66 35.59 17.88
CA SER A 165 22.01 35.56 17.35
C SER A 165 23.08 35.40 18.44
N VAL A 166 24.18 34.71 18.11
CA VAL A 166 25.55 35.26 18.22
C VAL A 166 26.53 34.18 17.73
N PHE A 167 27.22 34.51 16.63
CA PHE A 167 28.46 33.89 16.17
C PHE A 167 29.55 34.02 17.25
N PRO A 168 30.59 33.19 17.20
CA PRO A 168 31.88 33.82 16.97
C PRO A 168 32.66 33.18 15.82
N GLN A 169 33.21 34.09 15.02
CA GLN A 169 34.28 33.90 14.06
C GLN A 169 35.58 33.48 14.74
N GLY A 170 36.41 32.79 13.95
CA GLY A 170 37.81 33.18 13.80
C GLY A 170 38.74 32.00 13.69
N HIS A 171 39.20 31.70 12.47
CA HIS A 171 40.50 32.16 11.91
C HIS A 171 41.61 31.17 12.34
N ALA A 172 42.55 30.70 11.52
CA ALA A 172 42.89 30.83 10.11
C ALA A 172 44.09 29.86 9.86
N SER A 173 44.65 29.90 8.64
CA SER A 173 45.94 29.34 8.18
C SER A 173 45.90 27.95 7.53
N SER A 174 46.48 27.72 6.35
CA SER A 174 47.23 28.60 5.42
C SER A 174 47.49 27.83 4.12
N ALA A 175 47.37 28.50 2.97
CA ALA A 175 48.28 28.48 1.81
C ALA A 175 47.57 29.07 0.58
#